data_AF-A0A6A5WS38-F1
#
_entry.id   AF-A0A6A5WS38-F1
#
_cell.length_a   1.000
_cell.length_b   1.000
_cell.length_c   1.000
_cell.angle_alpha   90.00
_cell.angle_beta   90.00
_cell.angle_gamma   90.00
#
_symmetry.space_group_name_H-M   'P 1'
#
loop_
_entity.id
_entity.type
_entity.pdbx_description
1 polymer ?
#
loop_
_entity_poly.entity_id
_entity_poly.type
_entity_poly.pdbx_seq_one_letter_code
_entity_poly.pdbx_strand_id
1 'polypeptide(L)'
;MTPPTAPQLRSLYRRLLRELPSRPSSTTSGSARTRHQTSLILSTPTPLQQRIRHTFSTPRTNTKAQLEQAEEFVKYVQAQRMYATLIERYNPGMGMTEEERVRLTARRVGMDMPEEWYGPK
;
A
#
# COMPACT_ATOMS: atom_id res chain seq x y z
N MET A 1 -6.63 -26.42 26.09
CA MET A 1 -6.68 -25.63 24.84
C MET A 1 -7.87 -24.69 24.91
N THR A 2 -7.63 -23.37 25.01
CA THR A 2 -8.69 -22.37 25.20
C THR A 2 -9.33 -21.96 23.87
N PRO A 3 -10.65 -21.78 23.79
CA PRO A 3 -11.30 -21.23 22.61
C PRO A 3 -10.85 -19.77 22.38
N PRO A 4 -10.83 -19.28 21.13
CA PRO A 4 -10.53 -17.88 20.87
C PRO A 4 -11.48 -16.96 21.62
N THR A 5 -10.91 -15.95 22.25
CA THR A 5 -11.70 -14.93 22.93
C THR A 5 -12.07 -13.83 21.93
N ALA A 6 -13.25 -13.22 22.09
CA ALA A 6 -13.66 -12.05 21.31
C ALA A 6 -12.60 -10.93 21.21
N PRO A 7 -11.85 -10.56 22.29
CA PRO A 7 -10.78 -9.57 22.16
C PRO A 7 -9.62 -10.03 21.26
N GLN A 8 -9.28 -11.32 21.25
CA GLN A 8 -8.22 -11.86 20.39
C GLN A 8 -8.56 -11.67 18.91
N LEU A 9 -9.79 -12.04 18.50
CA LEU A 9 -10.27 -11.84 17.12
C LEU A 9 -10.28 -10.36 16.72
N ARG A 10 -10.72 -9.47 17.62
CA ARG A 10 -10.71 -8.02 17.37
C ARG A 10 -9.29 -7.47 17.20
N SER A 11 -8.33 -7.96 17.99
CA SER A 11 -6.93 -7.54 17.88
C SER A 11 -6.32 -7.97 16.54
N LEU A 12 -6.59 -9.21 16.10
CA LEU A 12 -6.16 -9.75 14.82
C LEU A 12 -6.76 -8.97 13.64
N TYR A 13 -8.07 -8.75 13.66
CA TYR A 13 -8.75 -7.93 12.65
C TYR A 13 -8.14 -6.53 12.53
N ARG A 14 -7.87 -5.86 13.66
CA ARG A 14 -7.24 -4.54 13.67
C ARG A 14 -5.81 -4.57 13.15
N ARG A 15 -5.02 -5.60 13.45
CA ARG A 15 -3.68 -5.79 12.87
C ARG A 15 -3.76 -5.91 11.36
N LEU A 16 -4.63 -6.78 10.85
CA LEU A 16 -4.85 -6.94 9.41
C LEU A 16 -5.22 -5.62 8.74
N LEU A 17 -6.19 -4.88 9.29
CA LEU A 17 -6.61 -3.60 8.73
C LEU A 17 -5.50 -2.52 8.71
N ARG A 18 -4.52 -2.59 9.61
CA ARG A 18 -3.38 -1.66 9.63
C ARG A 18 -2.34 -1.97 8.57
N GLU A 19 -2.24 -3.23 8.15
CA GLU A 19 -1.29 -3.66 7.12
C GLU A 19 -1.84 -3.45 5.70
N LEU A 20 -3.15 -3.28 5.54
CA LEU A 20 -3.74 -2.91 4.25
C LEU A 20 -3.29 -1.51 3.86
N PRO A 21 -2.96 -1.27 2.57
CA PRO A 21 -2.64 0.06 2.08
C PRO A 21 -3.77 1.03 2.43
N SER A 22 -3.55 1.91 3.42
CA SER A 22 -4.41 3.07 3.60
C SER A 22 -4.17 3.95 2.39
N ARG A 23 -5.26 4.30 1.68
CA ARG A 23 -5.20 5.33 0.64
C ARG A 23 -4.38 6.48 1.20
N PRO A 24 -3.29 6.91 0.54
CA PRO A 24 -2.61 8.11 0.96
C PRO A 24 -3.69 9.19 1.01
N SER A 25 -3.94 9.74 2.19
CA SER A 25 -4.65 11.00 2.27
C SER A 25 -3.87 11.93 1.37
N SER A 26 -4.50 12.42 0.32
CA SER A 26 -3.96 13.41 -0.59
C SER A 26 -3.66 14.68 0.20
N THR A 27 -2.53 14.70 0.90
CA THR A 27 -2.06 15.79 1.75
C THR A 27 -0.57 15.96 1.52
N THR A 28 -0.18 16.19 0.28
CA THR A 28 1.05 16.93 -0.05
C THR A 28 0.82 17.66 -1.37
N SER A 29 0.05 18.74 -1.28
CA SER A 29 0.21 19.93 -2.13
C SER A 29 -0.37 21.14 -1.39
N GLY A 30 0.50 21.81 -0.63
CA GLY A 30 0.51 23.27 -0.49
C GLY A 30 -0.72 24.06 -0.02
N SER A 31 -1.79 23.48 0.54
CA SER A 31 -2.92 24.31 1.03
C SER A 31 -3.40 23.88 2.42
N ALA A 32 -2.85 24.55 3.43
CA ALA A 32 -3.40 24.56 4.78
C ALA A 32 -4.69 25.39 4.79
N ARG A 33 -5.85 24.79 4.48
CA ARG A 33 -7.18 25.32 4.84
C ARG A 33 -8.22 24.20 4.78
N THR A 34 -8.98 24.09 5.87
CA THR A 34 -10.19 23.26 6.10
C THR A 34 -9.96 21.83 6.61
N ARG A 35 -9.64 21.76 7.91
CA ARG A 35 -9.49 20.54 8.74
C ARG A 35 -10.84 19.86 9.11
N HIS A 36 -11.87 19.93 8.26
CA HIS A 36 -13.24 19.51 8.61
C HIS A 36 -13.95 18.58 7.60
N GLN A 37 -13.24 18.00 6.63
CA GLN A 37 -13.85 17.05 5.67
C GLN A 37 -13.34 15.61 5.79
N THR A 38 -12.48 15.30 6.75
CA THR A 38 -11.89 13.96 6.93
C THR A 38 -12.79 12.97 7.66
N SER A 39 -13.90 13.42 8.25
CA SER A 39 -14.83 12.57 9.00
C SER A 39 -15.96 11.96 8.15
N LEU A 40 -16.18 12.43 6.92
CA LEU A 40 -17.29 11.97 6.07
C LEU A 40 -16.95 10.73 5.21
N ILE A 41 -15.67 10.41 5.01
CA ILE A 41 -15.22 9.21 4.26
C ILE A 41 -15.09 7.98 5.18
N LEU A 42 -15.17 8.17 6.51
CA LEU A 42 -14.97 7.10 7.51
C LEU A 42 -16.21 6.22 7.75
N SER A 43 -17.37 6.61 7.20
CA SER A 43 -18.66 5.99 7.50
C SER A 43 -19.00 4.78 6.61
N THR A 44 -18.41 4.65 5.42
CA THR A 44 -18.68 3.51 4.53
C THR A 44 -17.46 2.59 4.43
N PRO A 45 -17.47 1.41 5.09
CA PRO A 45 -16.40 0.43 4.93
C PRO A 45 -16.35 -0.05 3.47
N THR A 46 -15.15 -0.23 2.93
CA THR A 46 -14.99 -0.74 1.56
C THR A 46 -15.61 -2.15 1.43
N PRO A 47 -16.03 -2.59 0.23
CA PRO A 47 -16.57 -3.95 0.04
C PRO A 47 -15.62 -5.04 0.54
N LEU A 48 -14.30 -4.82 0.40
CA LEU A 48 -13.27 -5.68 0.95
C LEU A 48 -13.30 -5.67 2.48
N GLN A 49 -13.33 -4.50 3.13
CA GLN A 49 -13.42 -4.41 4.59
C GLN A 49 -14.70 -5.04 5.13
N GLN A 50 -15.82 -4.92 4.42
CA GLN A 50 -17.09 -5.60 4.74
C GLN A 50 -16.93 -7.11 4.65
N ARG A 51 -16.31 -7.62 3.58
CA ARG A 51 -16.05 -9.07 3.41
C ARG A 51 -15.14 -9.61 4.51
N ILE A 52 -14.03 -8.92 4.81
CA ILE A 52 -13.13 -9.30 5.90
C ILE A 52 -13.89 -9.28 7.24
N ARG A 53 -14.65 -8.21 7.51
CA ARG A 53 -15.45 -8.13 8.74
C ARG A 53 -16.41 -9.31 8.85
N HIS A 54 -17.09 -9.68 7.75
CA HIS A 54 -17.99 -10.82 7.70
C HIS A 54 -17.25 -12.13 8.02
N THR A 55 -16.06 -12.37 7.46
CA THR A 55 -15.28 -13.59 7.76
C THR A 55 -14.88 -13.70 9.23
N PHE A 56 -14.63 -12.59 9.92
CA PHE A 56 -14.31 -12.59 11.36
C PHE A 56 -15.55 -12.66 12.27
N SER A 57 -16.73 -12.25 11.78
CA SER A 57 -17.98 -12.28 12.56
C SER A 57 -18.80 -13.56 12.41
N THR A 58 -18.66 -14.27 11.28
CA THR A 58 -19.41 -15.52 11.03
C THR A 58 -18.79 -16.67 11.84
N PRO A 59 -19.53 -17.28 12.79
CA PRO A 59 -19.05 -18.45 13.51
C PRO A 59 -18.92 -19.64 12.56
N ARG A 60 -17.83 -20.40 12.68
CA ARG A 60 -17.55 -21.60 11.88
C ARG A 60 -17.12 -22.76 12.78
N THR A 61 -17.25 -23.97 12.27
CA THR A 61 -16.98 -25.23 12.99
C THR A 61 -15.52 -25.37 13.43
N ASN A 62 -14.55 -24.91 12.63
CA ASN A 62 -13.13 -24.95 12.95
C ASN A 62 -12.55 -23.53 13.15
N THR A 63 -12.75 -22.99 14.34
CA THR A 63 -12.29 -21.63 14.70
C THR A 63 -10.77 -21.54 14.86
N LYS A 64 -10.10 -22.62 15.26
CA LYS A 64 -8.64 -22.64 15.45
C LYS A 64 -7.88 -22.52 14.14
N ALA A 65 -8.21 -23.36 13.16
CA ALA A 65 -7.56 -23.31 11.85
C ALA A 65 -7.74 -21.95 11.17
N GLN A 66 -8.86 -21.26 11.41
CA GLN A 66 -9.09 -19.90 10.89
C GLN A 66 -8.23 -18.84 11.56
N LEU A 67 -7.95 -18.96 12.85
CA LEU A 67 -7.04 -18.04 13.52
C LEU A 67 -5.63 -18.18 12.97
N GLU A 68 -5.16 -19.42 12.85
CA GLU A 68 -3.84 -19.73 12.29
C GLU A 68 -3.73 -19.20 10.85
N GLN A 69 -4.75 -19.45 10.03
CA GLN A 69 -4.82 -18.91 8.67
C GLN A 69 -4.86 -17.37 8.66
N ALA A 70 -5.59 -16.74 9.59
CA ALA A 70 -5.64 -15.28 9.67
C ALA A 70 -4.29 -14.69 10.11
N GLU A 71 -3.58 -15.34 11.02
CA GLU A 71 -2.22 -14.96 11.43
C GLU A 71 -1.22 -15.10 10.28
N GLU A 72 -1.30 -16.20 9.53
CA GLU A 72 -0.50 -16.40 8.32
C GLU A 72 -0.78 -15.33 7.27
N PHE A 73 -2.06 -14.97 7.07
CA PHE A 73 -2.44 -13.90 6.16
C PHE A 73 -1.86 -12.54 6.58
N VAL A 74 -1.85 -12.22 7.88
CA VAL A 74 -1.21 -10.98 8.36
C VAL A 74 0.28 -10.97 8.02
N LYS A 75 1.00 -12.08 8.21
CA LYS A 75 2.41 -12.20 7.84
C LYS A 75 2.62 -12.02 6.32
N TYR A 76 1.74 -12.62 5.52
CA TYR A 76 1.78 -12.49 4.06
C TYR A 76 1.61 -11.04 3.60
N VAL A 77 0.62 -10.31 4.14
CA VAL A 77 0.40 -8.90 3.77
C VAL A 77 1.60 -8.03 4.18
N GLN A 78 2.19 -8.28 5.34
CA GLN A 78 3.42 -7.60 5.77
C GLN A 78 4.58 -7.86 4.80
N ALA A 79 4.77 -9.12 4.39
CA ALA A 79 5.78 -9.49 3.41
C ALA A 79 5.51 -8.84 2.04
N GLN A 80 4.26 -8.75 1.60
CA GLN A 80 3.87 -8.11 0.34
C GLN A 80 4.20 -6.62 0.33
N ARG A 81 3.99 -5.93 1.46
CA ARG A 81 4.37 -4.52 1.61
C ARG A 81 5.88 -4.34 1.51
N MET A 82 6.64 -5.16 2.25
CA MET A 82 8.09 -5.14 2.20
C MET A 82 8.62 -5.43 0.78
N TYR A 83 8.02 -6.41 0.10
CA TYR A 83 8.32 -6.74 -1.29
C TYR A 83 8.10 -5.54 -2.22
N ALA A 84 6.96 -4.86 -2.12
CA ALA A 84 6.70 -3.65 -2.90
C ALA A 84 7.77 -2.56 -2.65
N THR A 85 8.12 -2.31 -1.38
CA THR A 85 9.18 -1.35 -1.02
C THR A 85 10.55 -1.75 -1.57
N LEU A 86 10.89 -3.05 -1.56
CA LEU A 86 12.16 -3.53 -2.11
C LEU A 86 12.21 -3.38 -3.63
N ILE A 87 11.12 -3.69 -4.32
CA ILE A 87 11.04 -3.50 -5.77
C ILE A 87 11.25 -2.03 -6.12
N GLU A 88 10.56 -1.10 -5.46
CA GLU A 88 10.70 0.33 -5.74
C GLU A 88 12.14 0.82 -5.53
N ARG A 89 12.83 0.30 -4.50
CA ARG A 89 14.22 0.69 -4.20
C ARG A 89 15.23 0.14 -5.20
N TYR A 90 15.11 -1.13 -5.56
CA TYR A 90 16.11 -1.82 -6.37
C TYR A 90 15.79 -1.81 -7.86
N ASN A 91 14.56 -1.45 -8.24
CA ASN A 91 14.13 -1.29 -9.63
C ASN A 91 13.50 0.09 -9.89
N PRO A 92 14.26 1.19 -9.73
CA PRO A 92 13.75 2.54 -10.00
C PRO A 92 13.37 2.76 -11.47
N GLY A 93 13.88 1.92 -12.38
CA GLY A 93 13.58 1.97 -13.81
C GLY A 93 12.35 1.17 -14.24
N MET A 94 11.60 0.58 -13.30
CA MET A 94 10.45 -0.29 -13.63
C MET A 94 9.30 0.47 -14.32
N GLY A 95 9.16 1.78 -14.03
CA GLY A 95 8.17 2.66 -14.64
C GLY A 95 8.67 3.46 -15.84
N MET A 96 9.95 3.37 -16.21
CA MET A 96 10.50 4.09 -17.37
C MET A 96 10.19 3.33 -18.66
N THR A 97 9.61 4.01 -19.64
CA THR A 97 9.45 3.44 -20.98
C THR A 97 10.80 3.31 -21.67
N GLU A 98 10.86 2.50 -22.72
CA GLU A 98 12.11 2.26 -23.45
C GLU A 98 12.64 3.56 -24.09
N GLU A 99 11.73 4.43 -24.55
CA GLU A 99 12.05 5.75 -25.10
C GLU A 99 12.72 6.67 -24.06
N GLU A 100 12.21 6.67 -22.82
CA GLU A 100 12.80 7.45 -21.72
C GLU A 100 14.21 6.95 -21.34
N ARG A 101 14.42 5.62 -21.38
CA ARG A 101 15.75 5.02 -21.16
C ARG A 101 16.75 5.40 -22.25
N VAL A 102 16.34 5.37 -23.52
CA VAL A 102 17.17 5.78 -24.65
C VAL A 102 17.55 7.25 -24.52
N ARG A 103 16.59 8.13 -24.17
CA ARG A 103 16.84 9.56 -23.97
C ARG A 103 17.83 9.85 -22.83
N LEU A 104 17.67 9.20 -21.67
CA LEU A 104 18.61 9.36 -20.54
C LEU A 104 20.01 8.84 -20.88
N THR A 105 20.10 7.77 -21.67
CA THR A 105 21.38 7.22 -22.13
C THR A 105 22.03 8.16 -23.14
N ALA A 106 21.27 8.69 -24.10
CA ALA A 106 21.73 9.68 -25.08
C ALA A 106 22.29 10.95 -24.39
N ARG A 107 21.63 11.43 -23.34
CA ARG A 107 22.13 12.51 -22.46
C ARG A 107 23.44 12.14 -21.78
N ARG A 108 23.54 10.92 -21.26
CA ARG A 108 24.75 10.44 -20.55
C ARG A 108 25.97 10.31 -21.47
N VAL A 109 25.78 9.97 -22.74
CA VAL A 109 26.86 9.84 -23.74
C VAL A 109 27.13 11.13 -24.52
N GLY A 110 26.38 12.21 -24.26
CA GLY A 110 26.55 13.50 -24.93
C GLY A 110 25.97 13.58 -26.35
N MET A 111 25.09 12.64 -26.73
CA MET A 111 24.37 12.67 -28.01
C MET A 111 23.14 13.59 -28.01
N ASP A 112 22.53 13.84 -26.84
CA ASP A 112 21.37 14.74 -26.65
C ASP A 112 21.69 15.74 -25.53
N MET A 113 22.53 16.74 -25.82
CA MET A 113 22.95 17.75 -24.84
C MET A 113 21.92 18.88 -24.74
N PRO A 114 21.63 19.43 -23.54
CA PRO A 114 20.68 20.55 -23.40
C PRO A 114 21.11 21.78 -24.21
N GLU A 115 20.16 22.46 -24.84
CA GLU A 115 20.40 23.67 -25.65
C GLU A 115 21.12 24.78 -24.87
N GLU A 116 20.96 24.82 -23.54
CA GLU A 116 21.64 25.76 -22.63
C GLU A 116 23.18 25.66 -22.68
N TRP A 117 23.73 24.53 -23.13
CA TRP A 117 25.17 24.33 -23.26
C TRP A 117 25.73 24.71 -24.63
N TYR A 118 24.86 24.85 -25.62
CA TYR A 118 25.23 25.44 -26.90
C TYR A 118 25.19 26.96 -26.69
N GLY A 119 26.36 27.60 -26.62
CA GLY A 119 26.48 29.05 -26.43
C GLY A 119 25.62 29.85 -27.42
N PRO A 120 25.31 31.13 -27.11
CA PRO A 120 24.38 31.93 -27.91
C PRO A 120 24.82 31.97 -29.38
N LYS A 121 23.86 31.71 -30.27
CA LYS A 121 24.04 31.74 -31.73
C LYS A 121 24.42 33.13 -32.23
#